data_AF-A0A7J0BLY7-F1
#
_entry.id   AF-A0A7J0BLY7-F1
#
_cell.length_a   1.000
_cell.length_b   1.000
_cell.length_c   1.000
_cell.angle_alpha   90.00
_cell.angle_beta   90.00
_cell.angle_gamma   90.00
#
_symmetry.space_group_name_H-M   'P 1'
#
loop_
_entity.id
_entity.type
_entity.pdbx_description
1 polymer ?
#
loop_
_entity_poly.entity_id
_entity_poly.type
_entity_poly.pdbx_seq_one_letter_code
_entity_poly.pdbx_strand_id
1 'polypeptide(L)'
;MNDLFPILDIFGKGDTSPLLMILALALPILPNLWCIWHAYSHEFSTPAEKYGWMLAGVFIPVLGGVMYLLFGWRRTRGLSDWAKPRNRK
;
A
#
# COMPACT_ATOMS: atom_id res chain seq x y z
N MET A 1 16.22 11.37 -16.34
CA MET A 1 15.28 10.22 -16.25
C MET A 1 14.83 9.96 -14.80
N ASN A 2 14.90 10.96 -13.89
CA ASN A 2 14.53 10.80 -12.47
C ASN A 2 13.15 11.42 -12.14
N ASP A 3 12.45 11.97 -13.15
CA ASP A 3 11.23 12.76 -12.94
C ASP A 3 9.93 11.96 -13.15
N LEU A 4 10.01 10.66 -13.46
CA LEU A 4 8.84 9.89 -13.86
C LEU A 4 7.97 9.40 -12.69
N PHE A 5 8.48 9.35 -11.46
CA PHE A 5 7.72 8.87 -10.30
C PHE A 5 8.08 9.58 -8.98
N PRO A 6 7.89 10.92 -8.87
CA PRO A 6 8.20 11.68 -7.65
C PRO A 6 7.45 11.18 -6.40
N ILE A 7 6.35 10.44 -6.58
CA ILE A 7 5.58 9.84 -5.48
C ILE A 7 6.31 8.67 -4.81
N LEU A 8 7.18 7.95 -5.54
CA LEU A 8 7.92 6.82 -4.99
C LEU A 8 9.07 7.30 -4.09
N ASP A 9 9.63 8.48 -4.36
CA ASP A 9 10.67 9.10 -3.54
C ASP A 9 10.18 9.43 -2.11
N ILE A 10 8.88 9.61 -1.93
CA ILE A 10 8.25 9.83 -0.61
C ILE A 10 8.52 8.63 0.32
N PHE A 11 8.55 7.41 -0.22
CA PHE A 11 8.79 6.20 0.57
C PHE A 11 10.28 5.91 0.81
N GLY A 12 11.18 6.58 0.07
CA GLY A 12 12.63 6.37 0.17
C GLY A 12 13.36 7.34 1.10
N LYS A 13 12.73 8.46 1.46
CA LYS A 13 13.37 9.53 2.23
C LYS A 13 13.12 9.36 3.73
N GLY A 14 14.19 9.22 4.52
CA GLY A 14 14.12 9.00 5.97
C GLY A 14 13.50 10.16 6.77
N ASP A 15 13.44 11.36 6.18
CA ASP A 15 12.99 12.59 6.84
C ASP A 15 11.58 13.02 6.41
N THR A 16 10.79 12.10 5.84
CA THR A 16 9.46 12.43 5.28
C THR A 16 8.50 12.86 6.38
N SER A 17 7.78 13.97 6.17
CA SER A 17 6.82 14.46 7.15
C SER A 17 5.68 13.45 7.35
N PRO A 18 5.20 13.23 8.59
CA PRO A 18 4.11 12.28 8.85
C PRO A 18 2.86 12.54 8.02
N LEU A 19 2.56 13.81 7.72
CA LEU A 19 1.43 14.21 6.89
C LEU A 19 1.57 13.75 5.44
N LEU A 20 2.75 13.89 4.83
CA LEU A 20 2.99 13.41 3.47
C LEU A 20 2.87 11.88 3.39
N MET A 21 3.32 11.18 4.43
CA MET A 21 3.16 9.72 4.51
C MET A 21 1.69 9.31 4.63
N ILE A 22 0.91 10.00 5.46
CA ILE A 22 -0.54 9.77 5.57
C ILE A 22 -1.23 10.02 4.22
N LEU A 23 -0.92 11.11 3.53
CA LEU A 23 -1.50 11.43 2.22
C LEU A 23 -1.14 10.37 1.16
N ALA A 24 0.12 9.93 1.14
CA ALA A 24 0.59 8.90 0.22
C ALA A 24 -0.10 7.55 0.45
N LEU A 25 -0.38 7.19 1.72
CA LEU A 25 -1.12 5.97 2.06
C LEU A 25 -2.64 6.12 1.84
N ALA A 26 -3.20 7.30 2.07
CA ALA A 26 -4.62 7.57 1.85
C ALA A 26 -4.99 7.46 0.37
N LEU A 27 -4.09 7.87 -0.53
CA LEU A 27 -4.32 7.89 -1.98
C LEU A 27 -4.77 6.53 -2.57
N PRO A 28 -4.15 5.38 -2.23
CA PRO A 28 -4.67 4.06 -2.61
C PRO A 28 -5.79 3.52 -1.70
N ILE A 29 -5.84 3.91 -0.41
CA ILE A 29 -6.85 3.39 0.53
C ILE A 29 -8.26 3.94 0.22
N LEU A 30 -8.37 5.23 -0.10
CA LEU A 30 -9.65 5.89 -0.37
C LEU A 30 -10.44 5.24 -1.52
N PRO A 31 -9.87 5.03 -2.73
CA PRO A 31 -10.60 4.36 -3.80
C PRO A 31 -10.95 2.90 -3.45
N ASN A 32 -10.12 2.21 -2.65
CA ASN A 32 -10.43 0.85 -2.20
C ASN A 32 -11.65 0.80 -1.26
N LEU A 33 -11.70 1.71 -0.27
CA LEU A 33 -12.84 1.82 0.63
C LEU A 33 -14.10 2.28 -0.11
N TRP A 34 -13.95 3.22 -1.05
CA TRP A 34 -15.05 3.68 -1.89
C TRP A 34 -15.60 2.54 -2.76
N CYS A 35 -14.75 1.69 -3.33
CA CYS A 35 -15.17 0.51 -4.10
C CYS A 35 -16.08 -0.41 -3.27
N ILE A 36 -15.69 -0.73 -2.03
CA ILE A 36 -16.48 -1.58 -1.12
C ILE A 36 -17.82 -0.90 -0.78
N TRP A 37 -17.78 0.38 -0.40
CA TRP A 37 -18.97 1.16 -0.09
C TRP A 37 -19.94 1.23 -1.27
N HIS A 38 -19.42 1.50 -2.46
CA HIS A 38 -20.19 1.58 -3.69
C HIS A 38 -20.84 0.24 -4.02
N ALA A 39 -20.06 -0.86 -3.98
CA ALA A 39 -20.59 -2.20 -4.21
C ALA A 39 -21.66 -2.59 -3.18
N TYR A 40 -21.49 -2.19 -1.91
CA TYR A 40 -22.49 -2.42 -0.87
C TYR A 40 -23.79 -1.63 -1.12
N SER A 41 -23.68 -0.36 -1.53
CA SER A 41 -24.80 0.58 -1.62
C SER A 41 -25.59 0.52 -2.92
N HIS A 42 -25.08 -0.16 -3.95
CA HIS A 42 -25.71 -0.24 -5.26
C HIS A 42 -26.24 -1.65 -5.57
N GLU A 43 -27.21 -1.69 -6.48
CA GLU A 43 -27.73 -2.91 -7.05
C GLU A 43 -26.87 -3.37 -8.24
N PHE A 44 -26.80 -4.68 -8.41
CA PHE A 44 -26.08 -5.33 -9.50
C PHE A 44 -27.04 -6.27 -10.22
N SER A 45 -26.67 -6.66 -11.44
CA SER A 45 -27.49 -7.56 -12.25
C SER A 45 -27.74 -8.92 -11.57
N THR A 46 -26.78 -9.37 -10.76
CA THR A 46 -26.88 -10.59 -9.96
C THR A 46 -26.25 -10.41 -8.57
N PRO A 47 -26.71 -11.16 -7.55
CA PRO A 47 -26.06 -11.16 -6.24
C PRO A 47 -24.60 -11.62 -6.30
N ALA A 48 -24.27 -12.57 -7.17
CA ALA A 48 -22.91 -13.09 -7.33
C ALA A 48 -21.94 -12.01 -7.81
N GLU A 49 -22.36 -11.15 -8.74
CA GLU A 49 -21.56 -10.02 -9.21
C GLU A 49 -21.23 -9.05 -8.07
N LYS A 50 -22.25 -8.68 -7.27
CA LYS A 50 -22.06 -7.82 -6.09
C LYS A 50 -21.05 -8.40 -5.11
N TYR A 51 -21.22 -9.68 -4.74
CA TYR A 51 -20.29 -10.34 -3.83
C TYR A 51 -18.88 -10.45 -4.41
N GLY A 52 -18.74 -10.69 -5.73
CA GLY A 52 -17.45 -10.72 -6.41
C GLY A 52 -16.68 -9.41 -6.25
N TRP A 53 -17.32 -8.27 -6.49
CA TRP A 53 -16.70 -6.95 -6.33
C TRP A 53 -16.37 -6.62 -4.87
N MET A 54 -17.25 -6.96 -3.94
CA MET A 54 -16.98 -6.78 -2.50
C MET A 54 -15.78 -7.62 -2.05
N LEU A 55 -15.72 -8.89 -2.45
CA LEU A 55 -14.60 -9.78 -2.15
C LEU A 55 -13.30 -9.25 -2.76
N ALA A 56 -13.33 -8.77 -4.01
CA ALA A 56 -12.15 -8.19 -4.65
C ALA A 56 -11.61 -6.98 -3.86
N GLY A 57 -12.46 -6.03 -3.49
CA GLY A 57 -12.06 -4.84 -2.72
C GLY A 57 -11.52 -5.15 -1.31
N VAL A 58 -11.99 -6.24 -0.69
CA VAL A 58 -11.50 -6.67 0.64
C VAL A 58 -10.21 -7.49 0.52
N PHE A 59 -10.15 -8.48 -0.36
CA PHE A 59 -9.10 -9.49 -0.36
C PHE A 59 -7.87 -9.12 -1.20
N ILE A 60 -7.99 -8.33 -2.27
CA ILE A 60 -6.81 -7.95 -3.08
C ILE A 60 -5.75 -7.22 -2.23
N PRO A 61 -6.08 -6.21 -1.40
CA PRO A 61 -5.10 -5.58 -0.52
C PRO A 61 -4.50 -6.54 0.52
N VAL A 62 -5.33 -7.43 1.08
CA VAL A 62 -4.90 -8.43 2.07
C VAL A 62 -3.89 -9.40 1.44
N LEU A 63 -4.16 -9.88 0.23
CA LEU A 63 -3.24 -10.74 -0.51
C LEU A 63 -1.90 -10.03 -0.74
N GLY A 64 -1.91 -8.75 -1.11
CA GLY A 64 -0.69 -7.93 -1.22
C GLY A 64 0.12 -7.89 0.09
N GLY A 65 -0.57 -7.68 1.22
CA GLY A 65 0.06 -7.70 2.55
C GLY A 65 0.64 -9.08 2.90
N VAL A 66 -0.10 -10.16 2.65
CA VAL A 66 0.38 -11.53 2.87
C VAL A 66 1.61 -11.84 2.01
N MET A 67 1.61 -11.43 0.74
CA MET A 67 2.78 -11.57 -0.14
C MET A 67 4.00 -10.84 0.43
N TYR A 68 3.82 -9.62 0.95
CA TYR A 68 4.91 -8.91 1.63
C TYR A 68 5.41 -9.66 2.86
N LEU A 69 4.53 -10.19 3.71
CA LEU A 69 4.92 -10.94 4.90
C LEU A 69 5.70 -12.22 4.56
N LEU A 70 5.31 -12.93 3.50
CA LEU A 70 5.96 -14.16 3.09
C LEU A 70 7.32 -13.93 2.42
N PHE A 71 7.41 -12.92 1.54
CA PHE A 71 8.59 -12.72 0.67
C PHE A 71 9.45 -11.51 1.07
N GLY A 72 8.84 -10.42 1.52
CA GLY A 72 9.51 -9.16 1.85
C GLY A 72 10.05 -9.12 3.27
N TRP A 73 9.26 -9.55 4.26
CA TRP A 73 9.64 -9.43 5.68
C TRP A 73 10.93 -10.17 6.03
N ARG A 74 11.21 -11.31 5.39
CA ARG A 74 12.47 -12.04 5.62
C ARG A 74 13.70 -11.26 5.16
N ARG A 75 13.56 -10.30 4.25
CA ARG A 75 14.65 -9.46 3.72
C ARG A 75 15.01 -8.30 4.64
N THR A 76 14.22 -8.00 5.67
CA THR A 76 14.50 -6.90 6.61
C THR A 76 15.37 -7.32 7.81
N ARG A 77 15.76 -8.60 7.90
CA ARG A 77 16.57 -9.14 9.02
C ARG A 77 18.09 -8.92 8.91
N GLY A 78 18.52 -8.03 8.03
CA GLY A 78 19.88 -7.51 8.01
C GLY A 78 19.85 -6.07 7.50
N LEU A 79 20.25 -5.11 8.33
CA LEU A 79 20.58 -3.78 7.82
C LEU A 79 21.68 -3.96 6.78
N SER A 80 21.38 -3.64 5.53
CA SER A 80 22.41 -3.49 4.51
C SER A 80 23.45 -2.47 5.01
N ASP A 81 24.71 -2.62 4.62
CA ASP A 81 25.78 -1.77 5.19
C ASP A 81 25.57 -0.28 4.93
N TRP A 82 24.84 0.08 3.87
CA TRP A 82 24.45 1.47 3.59
C TRP A 82 23.38 2.03 4.55
N ALA A 83 22.67 1.18 5.29
CA ALA A 83 21.65 1.56 6.27
C ALA A 83 22.18 1.57 7.72
N LYS A 84 23.41 1.12 7.99
CA LYS A 84 24.03 1.31 9.30
C LYS A 84 24.31 2.81 9.52
N PRO A 85 23.94 3.40 10.67
CA PRO A 85 24.30 4.77 10.97
C PRO A 85 25.83 4.89 10.93
N ARG A 86 26.33 5.80 10.08
CA ARG A 86 27.76 6.06 9.95
C ARG A 86 28.25 6.60 11.29
N ASN A 87 28.88 5.74 12.10
CA ASN A 87 29.47 6.10 13.37
C ASN A 87 30.50 7.21 13.12
N ARG A 88 30.12 8.47 13.34
CA ARG A 88 31.04 9.60 13.32
C ARG A 88 31.75 9.59 14.67
N LYS A 89 32.94 8.97 14.68
CA LYS A 89 33.93 9.22 15.73
C LYS A 89 34.33 10.68 15.74
#